data_AF-W7EEM9-F1
#
_entry.id   AF-W7EEM9-F1
#
_cell.length_a   1.000
_cell.length_b   1.000
_cell.length_c   1.000
_cell.angle_alpha   90.00
_cell.angle_beta   90.00
_cell.angle_gamma   90.00
#
_symmetry.space_group_name_H-M   'P 1'
#
loop_
_entity.id
_entity.type
_entity.pdbx_description
1 polymer ?
#
loop_
_entity_poly.entity_id
_entity_poly.type
_entity_poly.pdbx_seq_one_letter_code
_entity_poly.pdbx_strand_id
1 'polypeptide(L)'
;MSTIASPRPSSSVRTPSLTRTSIDSSSSHRPPPQPARRNRAALREFYGLKPAPKDVGADVRISEETTTNPLGPEEDETLTELDASDFNAEAYVENLLAREGLKGVLKVEADLISQIRNLDSDRKSLVYDNYSKLLSATSTIRRMRGNMDPLAPTTHTLGPAISHIAETAAALSSSLHESHQPKQEGLGISMRGEQDTAEADKKRRQKETVKWVLDTPRRLQILVDQEREEEAEKEWEEVSAILDKWKGVAGVQELRVQCEAIMQEEE
;
A
#
# COMPACT_ATOMS: atom_id res chain seq x y z
N MET A 1 54.68 -9.68 46.07
CA MET A 1 53.54 -10.18 46.87
C MET A 1 52.29 -9.92 46.04
N SER A 2 51.85 -10.92 45.25
CA SER A 2 50.69 -11.81 45.50
C SER A 2 49.35 -11.14 45.12
N THR A 3 48.74 -11.38 43.95
CA THR A 3 47.79 -12.47 43.55
C THR A 3 46.52 -12.59 44.39
N ILE A 4 45.36 -12.68 43.69
CA ILE A 4 43.97 -13.13 44.02
C ILE A 4 42.98 -12.04 43.55
N ALA A 5 42.13 -12.15 42.52
CA ALA A 5 41.40 -13.24 41.85
C ALA A 5 40.35 -13.97 42.70
N SER A 6 39.09 -13.53 42.69
CA SER A 6 37.96 -14.32 42.16
C SER A 6 36.54 -13.79 42.47
N PRO A 7 35.51 -14.25 41.71
CA PRO A 7 34.18 -13.64 41.55
C PRO A 7 33.00 -14.52 42.04
N ARG A 8 31.75 -14.00 41.97
CA ARG A 8 30.42 -14.66 41.72
C ARG A 8 29.27 -14.07 42.57
N PRO A 9 27.97 -14.32 42.26
CA PRO A 9 27.39 -15.16 41.19
C PRO A 9 26.29 -14.52 40.33
N SER A 10 26.11 -15.13 39.16
CA SER A 10 24.96 -15.02 38.25
C SER A 10 23.68 -15.63 38.84
N SER A 11 22.53 -15.07 38.50
CA SER A 11 21.24 -15.80 38.47
C SER A 11 20.64 -15.71 37.06
N SER A 12 20.41 -16.89 36.50
CA SER A 12 19.81 -17.13 35.19
C SER A 12 18.32 -17.40 35.39
N VAL A 13 17.44 -16.71 34.68
CA VAL A 13 16.03 -17.10 34.53
C VAL A 13 15.60 -16.93 33.07
N ARG A 14 15.81 -18.01 32.32
CA ARG A 14 14.83 -18.74 31.50
C ARG A 14 13.69 -17.94 30.85
N THR A 15 13.74 -17.90 29.52
CA THR A 15 12.67 -17.59 28.55
C THR A 15 11.44 -18.50 28.69
N PRO A 16 10.31 -18.07 28.07
CA PRO A 16 9.65 -18.96 27.14
C PRO A 16 9.43 -18.33 25.75
N SER A 17 9.84 -19.07 24.72
CA SER A 17 9.42 -18.89 23.33
C SER A 17 7.94 -19.19 23.17
N LEU A 18 7.24 -18.41 22.34
CA LEU A 18 6.09 -18.89 21.57
C LEU A 18 6.22 -18.40 20.12
N THR A 19 6.64 -19.32 19.27
CA THR A 19 6.44 -19.30 17.82
C THR A 19 4.99 -19.71 17.53
N ARG A 20 4.19 -18.83 16.91
CA ARG A 20 3.07 -19.26 16.07
C ARG A 20 3.07 -18.43 14.79
N THR A 21 3.40 -19.12 13.71
CA THR A 21 3.16 -18.74 12.34
C THR A 21 1.67 -18.99 12.02
N SER A 22 1.02 -18.06 11.34
CA SER A 22 -0.14 -18.38 10.51
C SER A 22 -0.26 -17.35 9.41
N ILE A 23 -0.15 -17.87 8.19
CA ILE A 23 -0.41 -17.22 6.92
C ILE A 23 -1.92 -16.99 6.80
N ASP A 24 -2.34 -15.90 6.17
CA ASP A 24 -3.48 -15.94 5.26
C ASP A 24 -3.32 -14.80 4.23
N SER A 25 -3.61 -15.15 2.99
CA SER A 25 -3.37 -14.34 1.80
C SER A 25 -4.72 -13.92 1.20
N SER A 26 -4.83 -12.63 0.88
CA SER A 26 -5.57 -12.07 -0.26
C SER A 26 -7.09 -12.29 -0.39
N SER A 27 -7.86 -11.21 -0.22
CA SER A 27 -8.89 -10.86 -1.22
C SER A 27 -9.10 -9.34 -1.31
N SER A 28 -9.05 -8.86 -2.55
CA SER A 28 -9.39 -7.51 -2.99
C SER A 28 -10.91 -7.36 -3.02
N HIS A 29 -11.49 -6.36 -2.34
CA HIS A 29 -12.77 -5.71 -2.70
C HIS A 29 -12.81 -4.26 -2.15
N ARG A 30 -12.96 -3.28 -3.05
CA ARG A 30 -13.14 -1.84 -2.82
C ARG A 30 -14.62 -1.54 -2.40
N PRO A 31 -14.95 -0.45 -1.67
CA PRO A 31 -15.92 -0.48 -0.56
C PRO A 31 -17.30 0.13 -0.87
N PRO A 32 -18.30 -0.07 0.02
CA PRO A 32 -19.42 0.87 0.21
C PRO A 32 -19.07 1.97 1.23
N PRO A 33 -19.65 3.19 1.13
CA PRO A 33 -19.25 4.34 1.92
C PRO A 33 -19.94 4.36 3.28
N GLN A 34 -19.20 4.26 4.39
CA GLN A 34 -19.43 4.98 5.67
C GLN A 34 -18.54 4.37 6.80
N PRO A 35 -17.57 5.14 7.34
CA PRO A 35 -17.40 5.14 8.80
C PRO A 35 -17.06 6.51 9.41
N ALA A 36 -17.27 7.63 8.69
CA ALA A 36 -16.95 8.96 9.21
C ALA A 36 -17.72 9.32 10.50
N ARG A 37 -18.96 8.82 10.65
CA ARG A 37 -19.77 9.02 11.87
C ARG A 37 -19.30 8.20 13.07
N ARG A 38 -18.79 6.98 12.85
CA ARG A 38 -18.26 6.11 13.94
C ARG A 38 -16.94 6.64 14.46
N ASN A 39 -16.06 7.09 13.56
CA ASN A 39 -14.79 7.71 13.96
C ASN A 39 -15.02 9.02 14.73
N ARG A 40 -16.01 9.82 14.34
CA ARG A 40 -16.39 11.03 15.09
C ARG A 40 -16.97 10.71 16.48
N ALA A 41 -17.72 9.61 16.62
CA ALA A 41 -18.25 9.18 17.92
C ALA A 41 -17.12 8.67 18.85
N ALA A 42 -16.22 7.84 18.34
CA ALA A 42 -15.08 7.31 19.09
C ALA A 42 -14.12 8.42 19.55
N LEU A 43 -13.89 9.44 18.70
CA LEU A 43 -13.08 10.60 19.08
C LEU A 43 -13.78 11.46 20.14
N ARG A 44 -15.12 11.59 20.09
CA ARG A 44 -15.88 12.31 21.12
C ARG A 44 -15.84 11.59 22.47
N GLU A 45 -15.90 10.27 22.44
CA GLU A 45 -15.78 9.42 23.62
C GLU A 45 -14.37 9.49 24.21
N PHE A 46 -13.33 9.47 23.38
CA PHE A 46 -11.93 9.59 23.79
C PHE A 46 -11.59 10.96 24.41
N TYR A 47 -12.19 12.04 23.91
CA TYR A 47 -11.97 13.41 24.41
C TYR A 47 -13.06 13.88 25.40
N GLY A 48 -13.95 13.00 25.86
CA GLY A 48 -14.98 13.33 26.85
C GLY A 48 -16.01 14.40 26.40
N LEU A 49 -16.15 14.65 25.10
CA LEU A 49 -17.04 15.67 24.56
C LEU A 49 -18.49 15.15 24.54
N LYS A 50 -19.22 15.37 25.63
CA LYS A 50 -20.63 14.99 25.78
C LYS A 50 -21.50 15.72 24.72
N PRO A 51 -22.35 15.02 23.96
CA PRO A 51 -23.28 15.70 23.05
C PRO A 51 -24.34 16.45 23.87
N ALA A 52 -24.55 17.73 23.57
CA ALA A 52 -25.64 18.52 24.15
C ALA A 52 -27.01 17.90 23.76
N PRO A 53 -27.90 17.59 24.73
CA PRO A 53 -29.26 17.17 24.43
C PRO A 53 -30.19 18.38 24.34
N LYS A 54 -31.14 18.30 23.42
CA LYS A 54 -32.38 19.07 23.46
C LYS A 54 -33.22 18.58 24.65
N ASP A 55 -33.58 19.53 25.52
CA ASP A 55 -34.71 19.57 26.45
C ASP A 55 -34.99 18.43 27.46
N VAL A 56 -35.06 18.88 28.73
CA VAL A 56 -35.77 18.41 29.96
C VAL A 56 -35.36 17.11 30.69
N GLY A 57 -34.90 17.27 31.95
CA GLY A 57 -35.44 16.56 33.14
C GLY A 57 -34.68 15.37 33.77
N ALA A 58 -34.29 15.55 35.06
CA ALA A 58 -34.00 14.57 36.15
C ALA A 58 -32.79 13.59 36.00
N ASP A 59 -31.66 13.79 36.72
CA ASP A 59 -31.26 13.25 38.06
C ASP A 59 -31.12 11.70 38.06
N VAL A 60 -29.98 11.01 38.34
CA VAL A 60 -29.08 10.99 39.52
C VAL A 60 -27.79 10.17 39.20
N ARG A 61 -26.60 10.79 39.42
CA ARG A 61 -25.32 10.36 40.09
C ARG A 61 -24.59 9.05 39.68
N ILE A 62 -23.25 9.00 39.55
CA ILE A 62 -22.19 9.03 40.60
C ILE A 62 -20.83 9.22 39.85
N SER A 63 -20.14 10.37 39.98
CA SER A 63 -18.96 10.69 40.83
C SER A 63 -17.60 10.58 40.13
N GLU A 64 -16.98 11.74 39.90
CA GLU A 64 -15.54 11.96 40.12
C GLU A 64 -15.31 13.46 40.38
N GLU A 65 -14.55 13.74 41.44
CA GLU A 65 -14.37 15.04 42.07
C GLU A 65 -13.71 16.05 41.13
N THR A 66 -14.49 17.02 40.65
CA THR A 66 -14.01 18.37 40.42
C THR A 66 -14.81 19.24 41.37
N THR A 67 -14.13 19.84 42.35
CA THR A 67 -14.73 20.84 43.23
C THR A 67 -15.07 22.06 42.37
N THR A 68 -16.23 22.04 41.75
CA THR A 68 -16.89 23.22 41.19
C THR A 68 -17.96 23.58 42.19
N ASN A 69 -17.61 24.52 43.07
CA ASN A 69 -18.62 25.23 43.84
C ASN A 69 -19.59 25.89 42.83
N PRO A 70 -20.92 25.72 42.95
CA PRO A 70 -21.85 26.45 42.12
C PRO A 70 -22.06 27.83 42.75
N LEU A 71 -21.16 28.77 42.48
CA LEU A 71 -21.33 30.19 42.83
C LEU A 71 -21.23 31.03 41.57
N GLY A 72 -22.39 31.42 41.03
CA GLY A 72 -22.63 32.66 40.27
C GLY A 72 -21.87 32.90 38.95
N PRO A 73 -22.50 33.57 37.96
CA PRO A 73 -21.82 34.00 36.73
C PRO A 73 -20.74 35.09 36.94
N GLU A 74 -20.54 35.58 38.17
CA GLU A 74 -19.62 36.69 38.46
C GLU A 74 -18.16 36.24 38.64
N GLU A 75 -17.87 34.97 38.97
CA GLU A 75 -16.49 34.51 39.22
C GLU A 75 -15.73 34.24 37.89
N ASP A 76 -16.42 33.81 36.83
CA ASP A 76 -15.83 33.60 35.50
C ASP A 76 -15.46 34.92 34.77
N GLU A 77 -16.21 36.01 35.01
CA GLU A 77 -15.91 37.32 34.41
C GLU A 77 -14.62 37.94 34.99
N THR A 78 -14.33 37.71 36.28
CA THR A 78 -13.10 38.22 36.92
C THR A 78 -11.82 37.59 36.36
N LEU A 79 -11.90 36.33 35.92
CA LEU A 79 -10.76 35.64 35.28
C LEU A 79 -10.45 36.25 33.91
N THR A 80 -11.47 36.67 33.16
CA THR A 80 -11.27 37.35 31.87
C THR A 80 -10.71 38.78 31.98
N GLU A 81 -10.94 39.46 33.10
CA GLU A 81 -10.38 40.80 33.33
C GLU A 81 -8.87 40.76 33.66
N LEU A 82 -8.43 39.76 34.44
CA LEU A 82 -7.02 39.57 34.81
C LEU A 82 -6.12 39.17 33.63
N ASP A 83 -6.68 38.45 32.65
CA ASP A 83 -5.96 37.95 31.47
C ASP A 83 -5.98 38.94 30.27
N ALA A 84 -6.53 40.14 30.44
CA ALA A 84 -6.62 41.14 29.38
C ALA A 84 -5.22 41.72 29.02
N SER A 85 -4.99 42.03 27.73
CA SER A 85 -3.69 42.55 27.27
C SER A 85 -3.31 43.90 27.87
N ASP A 86 -4.33 44.71 28.21
CA ASP A 86 -4.19 46.06 28.76
C ASP A 86 -4.47 46.09 30.28
N PHE A 87 -4.29 44.96 30.98
CA PHE A 87 -4.56 44.85 32.41
C PHE A 87 -3.76 45.87 33.24
N ASN A 88 -4.47 46.65 34.06
CA ASN A 88 -3.88 47.60 35.00
C ASN A 88 -4.13 47.15 36.45
N ALA A 89 -3.08 46.67 37.10
CA ALA A 89 -3.14 46.16 38.47
C ALA A 89 -3.56 47.22 39.50
N GLU A 90 -3.10 48.47 39.36
CA GLU A 90 -3.42 49.54 40.31
C GLU A 90 -4.92 49.88 40.25
N ALA A 91 -5.45 50.07 39.03
CA ALA A 91 -6.88 50.34 38.82
C ALA A 91 -7.77 49.16 39.26
N TYR A 92 -7.33 47.92 39.05
CA TYR A 92 -8.04 46.72 39.50
C TYR A 92 -8.12 46.65 41.02
N VAL A 93 -7.00 46.89 41.72
CA VAL A 93 -6.96 46.90 43.19
C VAL A 93 -7.77 48.05 43.78
N GLU A 94 -7.70 49.25 43.21
CA GLU A 94 -8.52 50.39 43.64
C GLU A 94 -10.01 50.10 43.49
N ASN A 95 -10.44 49.53 42.36
CA ASN A 95 -11.82 49.13 42.14
C ASN A 95 -12.26 48.01 43.10
N LEU A 96 -11.38 47.03 43.35
CA LEU A 96 -11.65 45.94 44.30
C LEU A 96 -11.84 46.47 45.72
N LEU A 97 -10.96 47.37 46.19
CA LEU A 97 -11.06 47.99 47.51
C LEU A 97 -12.27 48.94 47.64
N ALA A 98 -12.73 49.53 46.54
CA ALA A 98 -13.92 50.37 46.50
C ALA A 98 -15.23 49.56 46.55
N ARG A 99 -15.23 48.33 46.00
CA ARG A 99 -16.41 47.45 45.90
C ARG A 99 -16.54 46.48 47.07
N GLU A 100 -15.42 45.91 47.52
CA GLU A 100 -15.39 44.82 48.51
C GLU A 100 -14.93 45.30 49.90
N GLY A 101 -15.51 44.68 50.94
CA GLY A 101 -14.99 44.83 52.30
C GLY A 101 -13.76 43.94 52.56
N LEU A 102 -13.09 44.12 53.70
CA LEU A 102 -11.87 43.37 54.07
C LEU A 102 -12.01 41.84 53.90
N LYS A 103 -13.16 41.26 54.24
CA LYS A 103 -13.43 39.83 54.08
C LYS A 103 -13.44 39.40 52.60
N GLY A 104 -14.01 40.22 51.71
CA GLY A 104 -14.02 39.97 50.27
C GLY A 104 -12.61 40.06 49.69
N VAL A 105 -11.86 41.08 50.08
CA VAL A 105 -10.45 41.26 49.69
C VAL A 105 -9.59 40.04 50.09
N LEU A 106 -9.73 39.54 51.31
CA LEU A 106 -9.01 38.34 51.76
C LEU A 106 -9.44 37.07 51.01
N LYS A 107 -10.70 36.95 50.59
CA LYS A 107 -11.15 35.83 49.76
C LYS A 107 -10.47 35.89 48.39
N VAL A 108 -10.48 37.06 47.75
CA VAL A 108 -9.85 37.27 46.44
C VAL A 108 -8.33 37.03 46.52
N GLU A 109 -7.67 37.46 47.60
CA GLU A 109 -6.26 37.15 47.82
C GLU A 109 -6.00 35.63 47.90
N ALA A 110 -6.79 34.92 48.69
CA ALA A 110 -6.66 33.47 48.84
C ALA A 110 -6.90 32.73 47.50
N ASP A 111 -7.90 33.17 46.75
CA ASP A 111 -8.23 32.62 45.42
C ASP A 111 -7.10 32.90 44.42
N LEU A 112 -6.54 34.11 44.40
CA LEU A 112 -5.42 34.47 43.52
C LEU A 112 -4.15 33.67 43.86
N ILE A 113 -3.85 33.46 45.15
CA ILE A 113 -2.73 32.60 45.58
C ILE A 113 -2.93 31.15 45.10
N SER A 114 -4.17 30.64 45.16
CA SER A 114 -4.51 29.32 44.65
C SER A 114 -4.29 29.24 43.13
N GLN A 115 -4.79 30.24 42.39
CA GLN A 115 -4.62 30.33 40.93
C GLN A 115 -3.15 30.42 40.52
N ILE A 116 -2.32 31.21 41.21
CA ILE A 116 -0.87 31.31 40.95
C ILE A 116 -0.21 29.94 41.09
N ARG A 117 -0.56 29.16 42.13
CA ARG A 117 -0.01 27.81 42.35
C ARG A 117 -0.45 26.83 41.26
N ASN A 118 -1.73 26.90 40.86
CA ASN A 118 -2.25 26.06 39.78
C ASN A 118 -1.57 26.40 38.45
N LEU A 119 -1.42 27.67 38.13
CA LEU A 119 -0.74 28.13 36.91
C LEU A 119 0.74 27.71 36.87
N ASP A 120 1.44 27.74 38.00
CA ASP A 120 2.82 27.23 38.10
C ASP A 120 2.88 25.70 37.90
N SER A 121 1.91 24.97 38.44
CA SER A 121 1.77 23.52 38.21
C SER A 121 1.51 23.21 36.73
N ASP A 122 0.59 23.93 36.10
CA ASP A 122 0.24 23.77 34.68
C ASP A 122 1.41 24.10 33.78
N ARG A 123 2.13 25.20 34.08
CA ARG A 123 3.37 25.56 33.39
C ARG A 123 4.40 24.43 33.46
N LYS A 124 4.61 23.83 34.65
CA LYS A 124 5.54 22.71 34.81
C LYS A 124 5.07 21.50 34.00
N SER A 125 3.79 21.17 34.09
CA SER A 125 3.19 20.06 33.32
C SER A 125 3.42 20.22 31.82
N LEU A 126 3.15 21.41 31.26
CA LEU A 126 3.40 21.72 29.85
C LEU A 126 4.87 21.56 29.45
N VAL A 127 5.78 22.00 30.31
CA VAL A 127 7.22 21.86 30.09
C VAL A 127 7.62 20.38 30.08
N TYR A 128 7.15 19.58 31.03
CA TYR A 128 7.41 18.14 31.08
C TYR A 128 6.84 17.41 29.86
N ASP A 129 5.62 17.75 29.46
CA ASP A 129 4.99 17.19 28.27
C ASP A 129 5.79 17.52 27.00
N ASN A 130 6.23 18.77 26.87
CA ASN A 130 7.02 19.19 25.71
C ASN A 130 8.38 18.46 25.67
N TYR A 131 9.09 18.42 26.80
CA TYR A 131 10.37 17.70 26.88
C TYR A 131 10.21 16.20 26.64
N SER A 132 9.16 15.57 27.20
CA SER A 132 8.84 14.16 26.98
C SER A 132 8.58 13.87 25.50
N LYS A 133 7.80 14.73 24.82
CA LYS A 133 7.55 14.64 23.38
C LYS A 133 8.84 14.77 22.57
N LEU A 134 9.70 15.74 22.90
CA LEU A 134 10.97 15.98 22.22
C LEU A 134 11.94 14.81 22.42
N LEU A 135 12.01 14.26 23.63
CA LEU A 135 12.81 13.09 23.95
C LEU A 135 12.29 11.84 23.21
N SER A 136 10.98 11.65 23.17
CA SER A 136 10.34 10.57 22.41
C SER A 136 10.63 10.69 20.90
N ALA A 137 10.49 11.88 20.32
CA ALA A 137 10.82 12.14 18.93
C ALA A 137 12.30 11.85 18.64
N THR A 138 13.21 12.29 19.51
CA THR A 138 14.65 12.02 19.40
C THR A 138 14.94 10.52 19.48
N SER A 139 14.29 9.79 20.38
CA SER A 139 14.41 8.33 20.49
C SER A 139 13.92 7.62 19.22
N THR A 140 12.86 8.15 18.60
CA THR A 140 12.30 7.63 17.35
C THR A 140 13.25 7.86 16.19
N ILE A 141 13.83 9.06 16.07
CA ILE A 141 14.89 9.35 15.08
C ILE A 141 16.07 8.40 15.27
N ARG A 142 16.49 8.16 16.52
CA ARG A 142 17.59 7.22 16.83
C ARG A 142 17.25 5.79 16.40
N ARG A 143 16.03 5.31 16.66
CA ARG A 143 15.56 3.99 16.19
C ARG A 143 15.49 3.91 14.66
N MET A 144 14.94 4.93 14.01
CA MET A 144 14.88 5.01 12.55
C MET A 144 16.28 4.95 11.93
N ARG A 145 17.24 5.69 12.48
CA ARG A 145 18.63 5.66 12.04
C ARG A 145 19.27 4.29 12.28
N GLY A 146 19.11 3.72 13.47
CA GLY A 146 19.63 2.39 13.79
C GLY A 146 19.04 1.26 12.94
N ASN A 147 17.80 1.42 12.45
CA ASN A 147 17.18 0.48 11.52
C ASN A 147 17.57 0.74 10.06
N MET A 148 17.98 1.96 9.69
CA MET A 148 18.37 2.34 8.34
C MET A 148 19.87 2.10 8.06
N ASP A 149 20.74 2.29 9.05
CA ASP A 149 22.17 1.97 8.97
C ASP A 149 22.45 0.50 8.53
N PRO A 150 21.72 -0.54 8.97
CA PRO A 150 21.88 -1.91 8.48
C PRO A 150 21.25 -2.19 7.10
N LEU A 151 20.47 -1.26 6.52
CA LEU A 151 19.99 -1.37 5.13
C LEU A 151 20.99 -0.81 4.10
N ALA A 152 21.95 0.00 4.51
CA ALA A 152 23.05 0.43 3.64
C ALA A 152 23.92 -0.74 3.13
N PRO A 153 24.32 -1.74 3.95
CA PRO A 153 25.10 -2.88 3.45
C PRO A 153 24.29 -3.84 2.57
N THR A 154 23.00 -4.06 2.83
CA THR A 154 22.18 -4.97 1.99
C THR A 154 21.86 -4.37 0.63
N THR A 155 21.67 -3.05 0.53
CA THR A 155 21.55 -2.37 -0.76
C THR A 155 22.88 -2.37 -1.54
N HIS A 156 24.02 -2.28 -0.84
CA HIS A 156 25.34 -2.37 -1.47
C HIS A 156 25.66 -3.78 -2.00
N THR A 157 25.11 -4.85 -1.43
CA THR A 157 25.29 -6.23 -1.93
C THR A 157 24.29 -6.62 -3.01
N LEU A 158 23.08 -6.04 -3.02
CA LEU A 158 22.05 -6.34 -4.03
C LEU A 158 22.41 -5.78 -5.41
N GLY A 159 23.03 -4.61 -5.50
CA GLY A 159 23.43 -4.02 -6.80
C GLY A 159 24.36 -4.94 -7.62
N PRO A 160 25.47 -5.43 -7.04
CA PRO A 160 26.35 -6.40 -7.69
C PRO A 160 25.66 -7.73 -8.01
N ALA A 161 24.82 -8.24 -7.10
CA ALA A 161 24.10 -9.49 -7.33
C ALA A 161 23.10 -9.39 -8.50
N ILE A 162 22.35 -8.29 -8.59
CA ILE A 162 21.42 -8.02 -9.69
C ILE A 162 22.19 -7.83 -11.01
N SER A 163 23.33 -7.15 -10.97
CA SER A 163 24.19 -6.98 -12.16
C SER A 163 24.71 -8.32 -12.67
N HIS A 164 25.15 -9.20 -11.77
CA HIS A 164 25.58 -10.56 -12.12
C HIS A 164 24.43 -11.41 -12.69
N ILE A 165 23.22 -11.30 -12.13
CA ILE A 165 22.04 -11.98 -12.67
C ILE A 165 21.70 -11.44 -14.08
N ALA A 166 21.79 -10.13 -14.29
CA ALA A 166 21.54 -9.52 -15.60
C ALA A 166 22.58 -9.96 -16.65
N GLU A 167 23.87 -9.97 -16.29
CA GLU A 167 24.94 -10.45 -17.17
C GLU A 167 24.78 -11.93 -17.52
N THR A 168 24.50 -12.78 -16.52
CA THR A 168 24.27 -14.22 -16.76
C THR A 168 23.03 -14.48 -17.60
N ALA A 169 21.94 -13.74 -17.37
CA ALA A 169 20.74 -13.81 -18.19
C ALA A 169 20.99 -13.34 -19.65
N ALA A 170 21.76 -12.27 -19.85
CA ALA A 170 22.16 -11.81 -21.16
C ALA A 170 23.05 -12.83 -21.89
N ALA A 171 24.02 -13.42 -21.18
CA ALA A 171 24.87 -14.47 -21.71
C ALA A 171 24.05 -15.71 -22.12
N LEU A 172 23.13 -16.16 -21.27
CA LEU A 172 22.22 -17.27 -21.58
C LEU A 172 21.33 -16.95 -22.79
N SER A 173 20.73 -15.76 -22.84
CA SER A 173 19.89 -15.33 -23.97
C SER A 173 20.68 -15.28 -25.27
N SER A 174 21.91 -14.76 -25.25
CA SER A 174 22.80 -14.76 -26.42
C SER A 174 23.17 -16.17 -26.87
N SER A 175 23.48 -17.08 -25.94
CA SER A 175 23.80 -18.48 -26.26
C SER A 175 22.61 -19.25 -26.83
N LEU A 176 21.39 -18.94 -26.36
CA LEU A 176 20.16 -19.52 -26.88
C LEU A 176 19.88 -18.96 -28.27
N HIS A 177 20.09 -17.66 -28.49
CA HIS A 177 19.92 -17.05 -29.81
C HIS A 177 20.94 -17.59 -30.83
N GLU A 178 22.19 -17.79 -30.42
CA GLU A 178 23.25 -18.40 -31.24
C GLU A 178 22.92 -19.86 -31.60
N SER A 179 22.38 -20.63 -30.64
CA SER A 179 22.00 -22.03 -30.89
C SER A 179 20.72 -22.17 -31.72
N HIS A 180 19.83 -21.18 -31.69
CA HIS A 180 18.61 -21.14 -32.50
C HIS A 180 18.77 -20.46 -33.87
N GLN A 181 19.93 -19.87 -34.18
CA GLN A 181 20.25 -19.48 -35.55
C GLN A 181 20.49 -20.75 -36.38
N PRO A 182 19.64 -21.06 -37.38
CA PRO A 182 20.02 -22.07 -38.35
C PRO A 182 21.25 -21.54 -39.08
N LYS A 183 22.39 -22.23 -38.95
CA LYS A 183 23.60 -22.01 -39.76
C LYS A 183 23.19 -21.97 -41.24
N GLN A 184 22.96 -20.79 -41.78
CA GLN A 184 23.05 -20.55 -43.20
C GLN A 184 24.49 -20.13 -43.44
N GLU A 185 25.31 -21.11 -43.83
CA GLU A 185 26.64 -20.88 -44.35
C GLU A 185 26.54 -19.94 -45.55
N GLY A 186 27.04 -18.73 -45.37
CA GLY A 186 27.13 -17.71 -46.40
C GLY A 186 27.82 -16.49 -45.81
N LEU A 187 29.10 -16.30 -46.15
CA LEU A 187 29.89 -15.14 -45.76
C LEU A 187 29.13 -13.84 -46.06
N GLY A 188 28.75 -13.11 -45.02
CA GLY A 188 28.10 -11.82 -45.16
C GLY A 188 27.84 -11.20 -43.79
N ILE A 189 28.77 -10.34 -43.38
CA ILE A 189 28.69 -9.46 -42.21
C ILE A 189 27.29 -8.82 -42.16
N SER A 190 26.46 -9.15 -41.17
CA SER A 190 25.18 -8.47 -40.98
C SER A 190 25.11 -7.79 -39.62
N MET A 191 25.03 -6.46 -39.68
CA MET A 191 24.49 -5.63 -38.62
C MET A 191 23.02 -6.00 -38.45
N ARG A 192 22.74 -6.78 -37.41
CA ARG A 192 21.42 -7.28 -37.05
C ARG A 192 20.49 -6.14 -36.63
N GLY A 193 19.78 -5.56 -37.60
CA GLY A 193 18.67 -4.63 -37.38
C GLY A 193 17.36 -5.40 -37.18
N GLU A 194 16.50 -4.89 -36.31
CA GLU A 194 15.18 -5.43 -35.94
C GLU A 194 14.20 -5.63 -37.12
N GLN A 195 14.58 -5.19 -38.33
CA GLN A 195 13.78 -5.32 -39.55
C GLN A 195 13.82 -6.75 -40.13
N ASP A 196 14.94 -7.47 -40.00
CA ASP A 196 15.10 -8.80 -40.60
C ASP A 196 14.31 -9.89 -39.86
N THR A 197 14.10 -9.74 -38.54
CA THR A 197 13.34 -10.71 -37.74
C THR A 197 11.85 -10.65 -38.04
N ALA A 198 11.30 -9.44 -38.20
CA ALA A 198 9.88 -9.24 -38.52
C ALA A 198 9.52 -9.81 -39.91
N GLU A 199 10.41 -9.68 -40.88
CA GLU A 199 10.21 -10.20 -42.23
C GLU A 199 10.34 -11.74 -42.28
N ALA A 200 11.29 -12.31 -41.52
CA ALA A 200 11.43 -13.75 -41.35
C ALA A 200 10.18 -14.37 -40.70
N ASP A 201 9.62 -13.73 -39.67
CA ASP A 201 8.40 -14.17 -39.00
C ASP A 201 7.17 -14.12 -39.91
N LYS A 202 7.05 -13.07 -40.73
CA LYS A 202 5.96 -12.95 -41.72
C LYS A 202 6.03 -14.09 -42.75
N LYS A 203 7.22 -14.41 -43.24
CA LYS A 203 7.44 -15.51 -44.19
C LYS A 203 7.13 -16.87 -43.57
N ARG A 204 7.43 -17.06 -42.29
CA ARG A 204 7.08 -18.30 -41.54
C ARG A 204 5.57 -18.48 -41.46
N ARG A 205 4.83 -17.45 -41.04
CA ARG A 205 3.36 -17.49 -40.97
C ARG A 205 2.72 -17.78 -42.32
N GLN A 206 3.22 -17.15 -43.38
CA GLN A 206 2.74 -17.42 -44.74
C GLN A 206 2.97 -18.87 -45.17
N LYS A 207 4.14 -19.45 -44.86
CA LYS A 207 4.43 -20.87 -45.13
C LYS A 207 3.52 -21.81 -44.34
N GLU A 208 3.23 -21.48 -43.09
CA GLU A 208 2.30 -22.25 -42.25
C GLU A 208 0.88 -22.21 -42.82
N THR A 209 0.39 -21.03 -43.25
CA THR A 209 -0.91 -20.92 -43.91
C THR A 209 -0.97 -21.73 -45.20
N VAL A 210 0.07 -21.68 -46.04
CA VAL A 210 0.14 -22.49 -47.28
C VAL A 210 0.17 -23.98 -46.96
N LYS A 211 0.96 -24.40 -45.97
CA LYS A 211 1.03 -25.81 -45.54
C LYS A 211 -0.32 -26.30 -45.03
N TRP A 212 -1.04 -25.47 -44.26
CA TRP A 212 -2.37 -25.78 -43.76
C TRP A 212 -3.38 -25.96 -44.89
N VAL A 213 -3.37 -25.06 -45.89
CA VAL A 213 -4.22 -25.16 -47.09
C VAL A 213 -3.87 -26.39 -47.94
N LEU A 214 -2.60 -26.77 -48.05
CA LEU A 214 -2.22 -27.98 -48.80
C LEU A 214 -2.61 -29.29 -48.10
N ASP A 215 -2.81 -29.27 -46.79
CA ASP A 215 -3.19 -30.45 -46.00
C ASP A 215 -4.72 -30.63 -45.90
N THR A 216 -5.50 -29.74 -46.52
CA THR A 216 -6.97 -29.76 -46.52
C THR A 216 -7.58 -31.03 -47.13
N PRO A 217 -7.12 -31.61 -48.26
CA PRO A 217 -7.73 -32.82 -48.79
C PRO A 217 -7.62 -34.00 -47.79
N ARG A 218 -6.51 -34.11 -47.06
CA ARG A 218 -6.35 -35.15 -46.03
C ARG A 218 -7.26 -34.93 -44.84
N ARG A 219 -7.41 -33.67 -44.42
CA ARG A 219 -8.29 -33.30 -43.30
C ARG A 219 -9.76 -33.52 -43.64
N LEU A 220 -10.18 -33.13 -44.84
CA LEU A 220 -11.53 -33.38 -45.35
C LEU A 220 -11.79 -34.88 -45.42
N GLN A 221 -10.88 -35.68 -45.98
CA GLN A 221 -11.01 -37.14 -46.02
C GLN A 221 -11.18 -37.75 -44.62
N ILE A 222 -10.43 -37.29 -43.62
CA ILE A 222 -10.55 -37.78 -42.24
C ILE A 222 -11.88 -37.39 -41.58
N LEU A 223 -12.45 -36.23 -41.93
CA LEU A 223 -13.73 -35.75 -41.38
C LEU A 223 -14.93 -36.45 -42.02
N VAL A 224 -14.82 -36.71 -43.32
CA VAL A 224 -15.72 -37.50 -44.17
C VAL A 224 -15.75 -38.96 -43.67
N ASP A 225 -14.58 -39.59 -43.49
CA ASP A 225 -14.43 -40.94 -42.90
C ASP A 225 -15.01 -41.06 -41.46
N GLN A 226 -15.25 -39.93 -40.78
CA GLN A 226 -15.79 -39.86 -39.41
C GLN A 226 -17.28 -39.48 -39.35
N GLU A 227 -17.98 -39.40 -40.49
CA GLU A 227 -19.39 -38.95 -40.61
C GLU A 227 -19.62 -37.54 -40.03
N ARG A 228 -18.60 -36.67 -40.02
CA ARG A 228 -18.65 -35.28 -39.52
C ARG A 228 -18.74 -34.28 -40.66
N GLU A 229 -19.76 -34.43 -41.49
CA GLU A 229 -20.00 -33.64 -42.70
C GLU A 229 -20.14 -32.14 -42.41
N GLU A 230 -20.87 -31.76 -41.34
CA GLU A 230 -21.05 -30.34 -40.97
C GLU A 230 -19.73 -29.60 -40.66
N GLU A 231 -18.70 -30.34 -40.23
CA GLU A 231 -17.37 -29.77 -39.96
C GLU A 231 -16.50 -29.78 -41.21
N ALA A 232 -16.64 -30.80 -42.06
CA ALA A 232 -16.00 -30.84 -43.36
C ALA A 232 -16.46 -29.68 -44.26
N GLU A 233 -17.76 -29.38 -44.29
CA GLU A 233 -18.32 -28.23 -45.01
C GLU A 233 -17.75 -26.90 -44.50
N LYS A 234 -17.65 -26.70 -43.19
CA LYS A 234 -17.07 -25.48 -42.60
C LYS A 234 -15.58 -25.34 -42.93
N GLU A 235 -14.81 -26.43 -42.81
CA GLU A 235 -13.40 -26.41 -43.20
C GLU A 235 -13.24 -26.12 -44.70
N TRP A 236 -14.12 -26.66 -45.54
CA TRP A 236 -14.14 -26.40 -46.98
C TRP A 236 -14.54 -24.96 -47.32
N GLU A 237 -15.52 -24.36 -46.64
CA GLU A 237 -15.91 -22.96 -46.80
C GLU A 237 -14.73 -22.01 -46.48
N GLU A 238 -14.02 -22.26 -45.38
CA GLU A 238 -12.86 -21.46 -44.99
C GLU A 238 -11.72 -21.57 -46.01
N VAL A 239 -11.45 -22.79 -46.49
CA VAL A 239 -10.37 -23.07 -47.45
C VAL A 239 -10.72 -22.55 -48.84
N SER A 240 -11.95 -22.76 -49.32
CA SER A 240 -12.42 -22.28 -50.63
C SER A 240 -12.37 -20.76 -50.71
N ALA A 241 -12.71 -20.05 -49.62
CA ALA A 241 -12.55 -18.59 -49.52
C ALA A 241 -11.08 -18.13 -49.60
N ILE A 242 -10.13 -18.95 -49.17
CA ILE A 242 -8.69 -18.70 -49.30
C ILE A 242 -8.22 -19.02 -50.72
N LEU A 243 -8.65 -20.14 -51.30
CA LEU A 243 -8.32 -20.53 -52.69
C LEU A 243 -8.86 -19.53 -53.71
N ASP A 244 -10.03 -18.92 -53.44
CA ASP A 244 -10.59 -17.85 -54.28
C ASP A 244 -9.75 -16.57 -54.26
N LYS A 245 -9.02 -16.31 -53.16
CA LYS A 245 -8.04 -15.22 -53.08
C LYS A 245 -6.73 -15.58 -53.79
N TRP A 246 -6.46 -16.86 -54.06
CA TRP A 246 -5.26 -17.39 -54.71
C TRP A 246 -5.48 -17.77 -56.18
N LYS A 247 -6.41 -17.09 -56.87
CA LYS A 247 -6.68 -17.28 -58.30
C LYS A 247 -5.44 -16.95 -59.14
N GLY A 248 -4.92 -17.95 -59.86
CA GLY A 248 -3.76 -17.84 -60.74
C GLY A 248 -2.46 -18.44 -60.21
N VAL A 249 -2.45 -18.97 -58.98
CA VAL A 249 -1.31 -19.76 -58.47
C VAL A 249 -1.38 -21.19 -58.99
N ALA A 250 -0.27 -21.72 -59.51
CA ALA A 250 -0.19 -23.08 -60.01
C ALA A 250 -0.54 -24.12 -58.91
N GLY A 251 -1.34 -25.13 -59.25
CA GLY A 251 -1.76 -26.20 -58.33
C GLY A 251 -3.00 -25.91 -57.47
N VAL A 252 -3.46 -24.65 -57.38
CA VAL A 252 -4.67 -24.29 -56.60
C VAL A 252 -5.95 -24.86 -57.24
N GLN A 253 -6.02 -24.91 -58.57
CA GLN A 253 -7.15 -25.51 -59.29
C GLN A 253 -7.21 -27.03 -59.11
N GLU A 254 -6.05 -27.70 -59.10
CA GLU A 254 -5.95 -29.14 -58.86
C GLU A 254 -6.36 -29.49 -57.43
N LEU A 255 -5.91 -28.71 -56.44
CA LEU A 255 -6.32 -28.87 -55.04
C LEU A 255 -7.83 -28.67 -54.87
N ARG A 256 -8.40 -27.67 -55.55
CA ARG A 256 -9.84 -27.40 -55.52
C ARG A 256 -10.64 -28.59 -56.06
N VAL A 257 -10.24 -29.12 -57.21
CA VAL A 257 -10.89 -30.31 -57.82
C VAL A 257 -10.75 -31.53 -56.91
N GLN A 258 -9.61 -31.73 -56.25
CA GLN A 258 -9.43 -32.83 -55.30
C GLN A 258 -10.35 -32.71 -54.07
N CYS A 259 -10.50 -31.52 -53.50
CA CYS A 259 -11.40 -31.31 -52.37
C CYS A 259 -12.88 -31.39 -52.79
N GLU A 260 -13.24 -30.87 -53.98
CA GLU A 260 -14.60 -31.01 -54.53
C GLU A 260 -14.94 -32.49 -54.82
N ALA A 261 -13.99 -33.30 -55.29
CA ALA A 261 -14.17 -34.73 -55.48
C ALA A 261 -14.42 -35.47 -54.16
N ILE A 262 -13.66 -35.15 -53.10
CA ILE A 262 -13.84 -35.78 -51.77
C ILE A 262 -15.21 -35.41 -51.18
N MET A 263 -15.68 -34.18 -51.37
CA MET A 263 -17.01 -33.75 -50.90
C MET A 263 -18.17 -34.32 -51.75
N GLN A 264 -17.93 -34.70 -53.01
CA GLN A 264 -18.94 -35.29 -53.91
C GLN A 264 -18.99 -36.83 -53.83
N GLU A 265 -17.99 -37.47 -53.24
CA GLU A 265 -17.91 -38.94 -53.15
C GLU A 265 -18.87 -39.54 -52.09
N GLU A 266 -19.49 -38.70 -51.24
CA GLU A 266 -20.41 -39.11 -50.17
C GLU A 266 -21.86 -38.56 -50.26
N GLU A 267 -22.24 -37.82 -51.33
CA GLU A 267 -23.66 -37.58 -51.69
C GLU A 267 -24.28 -38.77 -52.45
#